data_AF-A0A355IJ17-F1
#
_entry.id   AF-A0A355IJ17-F1
#
_cell.length_a   1.000
_cell.length_b   1.000
_cell.length_c   1.000
_cell.angle_alpha   90.00
_cell.angle_beta   90.00
_cell.angle_gamma   90.00
#
_symmetry.space_group_name_H-M   'P 1'
#
loop_
_entity.id
_entity.type
_entity.pdbx_description
1 polymer ?
#
loop_
_entity_poly.entity_id
_entity_poly.type
_entity_poly.pdbx_seq_one_letter_code
_entity_poly.pdbx_strand_id
1 'polypeptide(L)'
;MPLWTLKGHTPKALGIKVFKKNDGAPYATPDHSSKKTRKNKQPSSDKASIYQLRIQLQDVEPPIWRCILVPSDIELEDLNKVIQTSMGWTNSHLHEFSNGKNAYVPSWELEDDLCDPGNSIAYEGLCLHQFLKRKNDLLRYEYDYGDSWEHLVVLEDIQPHRDGVILPVCIDGARHCPPEDCGGAFAYMNMLNVLKKPKHPEYKHIKSWLGGPFDAEAFDLYEVNDLLQQPNFGLLEWED
;
A
#
# COMPACT_ATOMS: atom_id res chain seq x y z
N MET A 1 30.75 -13.60 23.58
CA MET A 1 31.38 -12.71 24.58
C MET A 1 32.73 -12.27 24.02
N PRO A 2 32.93 -10.97 23.80
CA PRO A 2 33.85 -10.27 24.70
C PRO A 2 33.30 -8.94 25.22
N LEU A 3 33.69 -8.66 26.47
CA LEU A 3 33.48 -7.42 27.22
C LEU A 3 34.29 -6.27 26.61
N TRP A 4 33.67 -5.09 26.47
CA TRP A 4 34.34 -3.82 26.74
C TRP A 4 33.43 -2.89 27.55
N THR A 5 33.92 -2.55 28.73
CA THR A 5 33.38 -1.57 29.66
C THR A 5 34.20 -0.29 29.51
N LEU A 6 33.57 0.87 29.33
CA LEU A 6 34.22 2.16 29.59
C LEU A 6 33.18 3.22 30.01
N LYS A 7 33.11 3.37 31.33
CA LYS A 7 33.07 4.60 32.15
C LYS A 7 32.34 5.83 31.58
N GLY A 8 31.35 6.26 32.37
CA GLY A 8 30.63 7.51 32.19
C GLY A 8 31.45 8.77 32.43
N HIS A 9 30.87 9.86 31.96
CA HIS A 9 31.15 11.24 32.34
C HIS A 9 29.84 12.03 32.20
N THR A 10 29.25 12.42 33.32
CA THR A 10 28.40 13.61 33.41
C THR A 10 29.28 14.77 33.88
N PRO A 11 29.09 15.97 33.32
CA PRO A 11 28.87 17.07 34.25
C PRO A 11 27.92 18.19 33.77
N LYS A 12 27.22 18.70 34.78
CA LYS A 12 26.90 20.11 35.08
C LYS A 12 25.68 20.78 34.43
N ALA A 13 24.70 20.95 35.31
CA ALA A 13 23.72 22.02 35.32
C ALA A 13 24.38 23.42 35.43
N LEU A 14 23.81 24.36 34.68
CA LEU A 14 23.82 25.82 34.83
C LEU A 14 22.42 26.21 34.34
N GLY A 15 21.55 26.94 35.03
CA GLY A 15 21.75 28.06 35.93
C GLY A 15 20.55 28.98 35.64
N ILE A 16 19.60 29.03 36.57
CA ILE A 16 18.34 29.78 36.49
C ILE A 16 18.62 31.29 36.40
N LYS A 17 17.87 32.02 35.55
CA LYS A 17 17.56 33.43 35.80
C LYS A 17 16.07 33.71 35.58
N VAL A 18 15.42 33.92 36.72
CA VAL A 18 14.09 34.54 36.89
C VAL A 18 14.26 36.05 36.79
N PHE A 19 13.38 36.73 36.04
CA PHE A 19 13.12 38.16 36.24
C PHE A 19 11.64 38.36 36.55
N LYS A 20 11.39 39.08 37.66
CA LYS A 20 10.07 39.45 38.17
C LYS A 20 9.57 40.76 37.53
N LYS A 21 8.23 40.83 37.47
CA LYS A 21 7.28 41.96 37.31
C LYS A 21 7.74 43.37 37.69
N ASN A 22 7.13 44.35 37.00
CA ASN A 22 6.33 45.47 37.56
C ASN A 22 5.51 46.06 36.38
N ASP A 23 4.17 46.07 36.40
CA ASP A 23 3.20 46.92 37.14
C ASP A 23 3.12 48.36 36.56
N GLY A 24 1.93 48.71 36.02
CA GLY A 24 1.57 50.09 35.68
C GLY A 24 0.58 50.24 34.53
N ALA A 25 -0.73 50.07 34.80
CA ALA A 25 -1.81 50.61 33.96
C ALA A 25 -2.02 52.11 34.28
N PRO A 26 -2.64 52.90 33.39
CA PRO A 26 -4.08 53.11 33.56
C PRO A 26 -4.92 53.22 32.27
N TYR A 27 -6.14 52.72 32.42
CA TYR A 27 -7.42 53.08 31.79
C TYR A 27 -7.45 53.94 30.49
N ALA A 28 -7.95 53.32 29.41
CA ALA A 28 -8.65 54.00 28.33
C ALA A 28 -9.90 53.18 27.91
N THR A 29 -10.92 53.91 27.50
CA THR A 29 -12.35 53.61 27.30
C THR A 29 -12.70 52.48 26.30
N PRO A 30 -13.93 51.91 26.35
CA PRO A 30 -14.33 50.84 25.44
C PRO A 30 -14.70 51.37 24.06
N ASP A 31 -13.91 51.02 23.05
CA ASP A 31 -14.24 51.17 21.63
C ASP A 31 -14.97 49.92 21.12
N HIS A 32 -16.18 50.11 20.62
CA HIS A 32 -16.96 49.09 19.91
C HIS A 32 -16.36 48.87 18.52
N SER A 33 -15.33 48.01 18.46
CA SER A 33 -14.81 47.46 17.23
C SER A 33 -14.68 45.94 17.36
N SER A 34 -15.70 45.21 16.92
CA SER A 34 -15.71 43.76 16.78
C SER A 34 -14.75 43.31 15.67
N LYS A 35 -13.43 43.40 15.93
CA LYS A 35 -12.40 42.76 15.12
C LYS A 35 -12.45 41.26 15.36
N LYS A 36 -13.14 40.54 14.47
CA LYS A 36 -12.97 39.08 14.31
C LYS A 36 -11.49 38.81 14.08
N THR A 37 -10.80 38.35 15.12
CA THR A 37 -9.46 37.78 15.01
C THR A 37 -9.56 36.57 14.08
N ARG A 38 -9.09 36.74 12.84
CA ARG A 38 -8.78 35.61 11.96
C ARG A 38 -7.73 34.79 12.71
N LYS A 39 -8.13 33.64 13.25
CA LYS A 39 -7.19 32.62 13.72
C LYS A 39 -6.31 32.30 12.51
N ASN A 40 -5.03 32.67 12.57
CA ASN A 40 -4.02 32.13 11.69
C ASN A 40 -4.03 30.62 11.92
N LYS A 41 -4.65 29.86 11.01
CA LYS A 41 -4.34 28.44 10.86
C LYS A 41 -2.90 28.40 10.37
N GLN A 42 -1.98 28.04 11.26
CA GLN A 42 -0.71 27.50 10.79
C GLN A 42 -1.04 26.30 9.90
N PRO A 43 -0.36 26.13 8.75
CA PRO A 43 -0.51 24.90 7.98
C PRO A 43 -0.01 23.75 8.87
N SER A 44 -0.91 22.85 9.23
CA SER A 44 -0.55 21.59 9.88
C SER A 44 0.21 20.76 8.83
N SER A 45 1.55 20.77 8.89
CA SER A 45 2.35 19.78 8.15
C SER A 45 2.31 18.46 8.93
N ASP A 46 1.13 17.87 9.08
CA ASP A 46 1.04 16.51 9.58
C ASP A 46 1.52 15.61 8.43
N LYS A 47 2.80 15.22 8.50
CA LYS A 47 3.38 14.24 7.57
C LYS A 47 2.54 12.97 7.60
N ALA A 48 2.38 12.33 6.43
CA ALA A 48 1.57 11.14 6.27
C ALA A 48 1.95 10.05 7.28
N SER A 49 0.95 9.39 7.85
CA SER A 49 1.18 8.22 8.70
C SER A 49 1.65 7.05 7.84
N ILE A 50 2.27 6.04 8.46
CA ILE A 50 2.68 4.82 7.76
C ILE A 50 1.59 3.77 8.00
N TYR A 51 1.00 3.28 6.92
CA TYR A 51 0.01 2.21 6.95
C TYR A 51 0.71 0.87 6.75
N GLN A 52 0.44 -0.10 7.61
CA GLN A 52 0.76 -1.50 7.38
C GLN A 52 -0.44 -2.18 6.74
N LEU A 53 -0.29 -2.59 5.49
CA LEU A 53 -1.30 -3.27 4.71
C LEU A 53 -1.00 -4.76 4.62
N ARG A 54 -2.05 -5.55 4.75
CA ARG A 54 -2.07 -6.97 4.47
C ARG A 54 -2.84 -7.16 3.18
N ILE A 55 -2.14 -7.52 2.11
CA ILE A 55 -2.73 -7.80 0.79
C ILE A 55 -2.77 -9.31 0.64
N GLN A 56 -3.95 -9.87 0.38
CA GLN A 56 -4.14 -11.31 0.27
C GLN A 56 -5.01 -11.63 -0.94
N LEU A 57 -4.51 -12.52 -1.79
CA LEU A 57 -5.25 -13.10 -2.91
C LEU A 57 -6.37 -14.00 -2.38
N GLN A 58 -7.58 -13.84 -2.94
CA GLN A 58 -8.74 -14.65 -2.58
C GLN A 58 -8.80 -15.94 -3.39
N ASP A 59 -9.62 -16.89 -2.90
CA ASP A 59 -9.93 -18.18 -3.57
C ASP A 59 -8.74 -19.09 -3.90
N VAL A 60 -7.57 -18.84 -3.31
CA VAL A 60 -6.37 -19.66 -3.43
C VAL A 60 -5.93 -20.17 -2.06
N GLU A 61 -5.69 -21.48 -1.96
CA GLU A 61 -5.27 -22.15 -0.72
C GLU A 61 -4.03 -23.05 -0.94
N PRO A 62 -3.00 -22.98 -0.08
CA PRO A 62 -2.80 -22.05 1.03
C PRO A 62 -2.78 -20.56 0.62
N PRO A 63 -2.97 -19.60 1.53
CA PRO A 63 -3.09 -18.19 1.15
C PRO A 63 -1.79 -17.64 0.53
N ILE A 64 -1.93 -16.86 -0.55
CA ILE A 64 -0.85 -16.10 -1.19
C ILE A 64 -0.98 -14.64 -0.80
N TRP A 65 0.10 -14.03 -0.32
CA TRP A 65 -0.06 -12.79 0.42
C TRP A 65 1.21 -11.95 0.65
N ARG A 66 1.03 -10.63 0.83
CA ARG A 66 2.08 -9.65 1.14
C ARG A 66 1.70 -8.77 2.34
N CYS A 67 2.69 -8.34 3.12
CA CYS A 67 2.57 -7.30 4.12
C CYS A 67 3.46 -6.13 3.72
N ILE A 68 2.86 -4.95 3.48
CA ILE A 68 3.53 -3.80 2.89
C ILE A 68 3.30 -2.56 3.74
N LEU A 69 4.35 -1.79 3.97
CA LEU A 69 4.26 -0.46 4.54
C LEU A 69 4.18 0.59 3.42
N VAL A 70 3.18 1.46 3.49
CA VAL A 70 2.95 2.54 2.52
C VAL A 70 2.64 3.85 3.27
N PRO A 71 2.87 5.03 2.66
CA PRO A 71 2.39 6.27 3.26
C PRO A 71 0.86 6.31 3.17
N SER A 72 0.19 6.87 4.18
CA SER A 72 -1.27 6.89 4.26
C SER A 72 -1.92 7.70 3.13
N ASP A 73 -1.17 8.64 2.56
CA ASP A 73 -1.54 9.48 1.42
C ASP A 73 -1.11 8.93 0.06
N ILE A 74 -0.63 7.67 -0.02
CA ILE A 74 -0.43 7.00 -1.31
C ILE A 74 -1.72 7.06 -2.13
N GLU A 75 -1.61 7.49 -3.38
CA GLU A 75 -2.73 7.49 -4.33
C GLU A 75 -3.08 6.06 -4.74
N LEU A 76 -4.34 5.82 -5.08
CA LEU A 76 -4.75 4.47 -5.50
C LEU A 76 -4.05 4.01 -6.79
N GLU A 77 -3.66 4.93 -7.67
CA GLU A 77 -2.86 4.62 -8.86
C GLU A 77 -1.48 4.06 -8.47
N ASP A 78 -0.79 4.67 -7.51
CA ASP A 78 0.50 4.18 -7.03
C ASP A 78 0.34 2.92 -6.18
N LEU A 79 -0.74 2.80 -5.41
CA LEU A 79 -1.05 1.56 -4.69
C LEU A 79 -1.28 0.39 -5.64
N ASN A 80 -1.95 0.60 -6.78
CA ASN A 80 -2.10 -0.40 -7.84
C ASN A 80 -0.71 -0.93 -8.27
N LYS A 81 0.21 -0.01 -8.61
CA LYS A 81 1.56 -0.35 -9.02
C LYS A 81 2.31 -1.16 -7.95
N VAL A 82 2.20 -0.74 -6.69
CA VAL A 82 2.78 -1.47 -5.54
C VAL A 82 2.21 -2.87 -5.39
N ILE A 83 0.89 -3.05 -5.54
CA ILE A 83 0.25 -4.37 -5.50
C ILE A 83 0.79 -5.24 -6.63
N GLN A 84 0.77 -4.74 -7.86
CA GLN A 84 1.24 -5.44 -9.07
C GLN A 84 2.68 -5.93 -8.93
N THR A 85 3.62 -5.03 -8.60
CA THR A 85 5.02 -5.39 -8.36
C THR A 85 5.14 -6.42 -7.23
N SER A 86 4.44 -6.23 -6.11
CA SER A 86 4.55 -7.14 -4.97
C SER A 86 4.01 -8.55 -5.27
N MET A 87 3.07 -8.65 -6.21
CA MET A 87 2.51 -9.91 -6.69
C MET A 87 3.32 -10.50 -7.86
N GLY A 88 4.25 -9.75 -8.45
CA GLY A 88 5.02 -10.20 -9.62
C GLY A 88 4.21 -10.18 -10.92
N TRP A 89 3.19 -9.32 -11.00
CA TRP A 89 2.36 -9.12 -12.19
C TRP A 89 2.80 -7.91 -12.99
N THR A 90 2.36 -7.87 -14.25
CA THR A 90 2.85 -6.94 -15.26
C THR A 90 1.93 -5.75 -15.51
N ASN A 91 0.86 -5.60 -14.73
CA ASN A 91 -0.11 -4.52 -14.88
C ASN A 91 -0.65 -4.43 -16.33
N SER A 92 -0.96 -5.59 -16.92
CA SER A 92 -1.32 -5.76 -18.34
C SER A 92 -2.83 -5.78 -18.60
N HIS A 93 -3.63 -5.88 -17.54
CA HIS A 93 -5.09 -5.95 -17.61
C HIS A 93 -5.74 -4.81 -16.83
N LEU A 94 -7.06 -4.66 -17.02
CA LEU A 94 -7.89 -3.71 -16.27
C LEU A 94 -7.90 -4.05 -14.78
N HIS A 95 -8.15 -3.04 -13.94
CA HIS A 95 -8.24 -3.21 -12.50
C HIS A 95 -9.18 -2.20 -11.85
N GLU A 96 -9.70 -2.57 -10.69
CA GLU A 96 -10.47 -1.65 -9.85
C GLU A 96 -10.15 -1.80 -8.37
N PHE A 97 -10.41 -0.74 -7.62
CA PHE A 97 -10.61 -0.83 -6.18
C PHE A 97 -12.11 -0.74 -5.87
N SER A 98 -12.58 -1.44 -4.84
CA SER A 98 -13.98 -1.36 -4.42
C SER A 98 -14.13 -1.30 -2.91
N ASN A 99 -14.98 -0.39 -2.44
CA ASN A 99 -15.39 -0.30 -1.03
C ASN A 99 -16.71 -1.03 -0.75
N GLY A 100 -17.18 -1.84 -1.70
CA GLY A 100 -18.46 -2.56 -1.65
C GLY A 100 -19.70 -1.69 -1.96
N LYS A 101 -19.50 -0.41 -2.30
CA LYS A 101 -20.57 0.48 -2.79
C LYS A 101 -20.24 1.05 -4.16
N ASN A 102 -19.02 1.55 -4.31
CA ASN A 102 -18.53 2.11 -5.55
C ASN A 102 -17.29 1.34 -6.00
N ALA A 103 -17.15 1.21 -7.32
CA ALA A 103 -15.92 0.85 -7.99
C ALA A 103 -15.09 2.11 -8.25
N TYR A 104 -13.78 1.97 -8.13
CA TYR A 104 -12.80 3.02 -8.31
C TYR A 104 -11.81 2.55 -9.37
N VAL A 105 -11.92 3.14 -10.55
CA VAL A 105 -11.24 2.73 -11.78
C VAL A 105 -10.38 3.88 -12.31
N PRO A 106 -9.41 3.60 -13.20
CA PRO A 106 -8.78 4.64 -13.99
C PRO A 106 -9.80 5.47 -14.77
N SER A 107 -9.58 6.78 -14.87
CA SER A 107 -10.48 7.72 -15.55
C SER A 107 -10.74 7.37 -17.01
N TRP A 108 -9.75 6.79 -17.70
CA TRP A 108 -9.88 6.33 -19.07
C TRP A 108 -10.79 5.09 -19.22
N GLU A 109 -11.01 4.32 -18.15
CA GLU A 109 -11.97 3.20 -18.16
C GLU A 109 -13.43 3.66 -18.03
N LEU A 110 -13.68 4.88 -17.53
CA LEU A 110 -15.05 5.41 -17.42
C LEU A 110 -15.71 5.67 -18.78
N GLU A 111 -14.90 5.73 -19.85
CA GLU A 111 -15.38 5.87 -21.23
C GLU A 111 -15.74 4.52 -21.86
N ASP A 112 -15.43 3.40 -21.20
CA ASP A 112 -15.75 2.05 -21.67
C ASP A 112 -17.21 1.69 -21.35
N ASP A 113 -17.88 1.02 -22.30
CA ASP A 113 -19.26 0.52 -22.17
C ASP A 113 -19.38 -0.55 -21.07
N LEU A 114 -18.26 -1.15 -20.63
CA LEU A 114 -18.20 -2.11 -19.53
C LEU A 114 -18.38 -1.47 -18.15
N CYS A 115 -18.20 -0.17 -18.03
CA CYS A 115 -18.28 0.53 -16.76
C CYS A 115 -19.74 0.73 -16.31
N ASP A 116 -20.08 0.46 -15.04
CA ASP A 116 -21.40 0.84 -14.49
C ASP A 116 -21.40 2.36 -14.23
N PRO A 117 -22.09 3.17 -15.05
CA PRO A 117 -22.03 4.63 -14.93
C PRO A 117 -22.67 5.15 -13.63
N GLY A 118 -23.40 4.31 -12.89
CA GLY A 118 -24.01 4.67 -11.62
C GLY A 118 -23.09 4.53 -10.41
N ASN A 119 -22.05 3.69 -10.49
CA ASN A 119 -21.26 3.26 -9.33
C ASN A 119 -19.74 3.34 -9.52
N SER A 120 -19.27 3.72 -10.72
CA SER A 120 -17.84 3.81 -11.02
C SER A 120 -17.32 5.24 -10.89
N ILE A 121 -16.16 5.38 -10.25
CA ILE A 121 -15.54 6.68 -9.91
C ILE A 121 -14.08 6.66 -10.34
N ALA A 122 -13.63 7.72 -11.02
CA ALA A 122 -12.21 7.91 -11.33
C ALA A 122 -11.39 7.99 -10.03
N TYR A 123 -10.33 7.19 -9.93
CA TYR A 123 -9.51 7.05 -8.73
C TYR A 123 -8.27 7.96 -8.67
N GLU A 124 -7.97 8.71 -9.75
CA GLU A 124 -6.85 9.66 -9.81
C GLU A 124 -6.95 10.72 -8.70
N GLY A 125 -5.88 10.93 -7.94
CA GLY A 125 -5.86 11.85 -6.80
C GLY A 125 -6.61 11.35 -5.55
N LEU A 126 -7.21 10.15 -5.57
CA LEU A 126 -7.79 9.56 -4.37
C LEU A 126 -6.72 8.84 -3.56
N CYS A 127 -6.52 9.27 -2.32
CA CYS A 127 -5.53 8.71 -1.42
C CYS A 127 -6.10 7.59 -0.54
N LEU A 128 -5.27 6.62 -0.18
CA LEU A 128 -5.65 5.44 0.61
C LEU A 128 -6.34 5.78 1.94
N HIS A 129 -5.88 6.80 2.68
CA HIS A 129 -6.48 7.22 3.95
C HIS A 129 -7.95 7.67 3.83
N GLN A 130 -8.43 7.96 2.61
CA GLN A 130 -9.84 8.31 2.37
C GLN A 130 -10.74 7.07 2.53
N PHE A 131 -10.19 5.88 2.28
CA PHE A 131 -10.85 4.58 2.31
C PHE A 131 -10.59 3.83 3.62
N LEU A 132 -9.32 3.72 4.02
CA LEU A 132 -8.88 2.99 5.20
C LEU A 132 -8.56 3.97 6.32
N LYS A 133 -9.44 4.05 7.33
CA LYS A 133 -9.36 5.06 8.41
C LYS A 133 -8.94 4.47 9.74
N ARG A 134 -9.19 3.18 9.94
CA ARG A 134 -8.94 2.46 11.20
C ARG A 134 -8.45 1.06 10.89
N LYS A 135 -7.75 0.48 11.87
CA LYS A 135 -7.35 -0.92 11.85
C LYS A 135 -8.55 -1.84 11.53
N ASN A 136 -8.32 -2.80 10.64
CA ASN A 136 -9.27 -3.74 10.06
C ASN A 136 -10.27 -3.14 9.05
N ASP A 137 -10.16 -1.85 8.71
CA ASP A 137 -10.82 -1.38 7.48
C ASP A 137 -10.19 -2.13 6.29
N LEU A 138 -11.00 -2.41 5.28
CA LEU A 138 -10.60 -3.15 4.09
C LEU A 138 -11.03 -2.42 2.81
N LEU A 139 -10.26 -2.66 1.75
CA LEU A 139 -10.55 -2.26 0.39
C LEU A 139 -10.35 -3.49 -0.50
N ARG A 140 -11.28 -3.75 -1.42
CA ARG A 140 -11.12 -4.80 -2.43
C ARG A 140 -10.30 -4.24 -3.58
N TYR A 141 -9.49 -5.10 -4.18
CA TYR A 141 -8.76 -4.80 -5.40
C TYR A 141 -8.92 -5.99 -6.35
N GLU A 142 -9.49 -5.76 -7.53
CA GLU A 142 -9.63 -6.76 -8.59
C GLU A 142 -8.68 -6.41 -9.72
N TYR A 143 -7.99 -7.42 -10.25
CA TYR A 143 -7.12 -7.31 -11.41
C TYR A 143 -7.49 -8.37 -12.43
N ASP A 144 -7.48 -7.99 -13.70
CA ASP A 144 -7.88 -8.80 -14.85
C ASP A 144 -9.34 -9.27 -14.75
N TYR A 145 -10.27 -8.54 -15.38
CA TYR A 145 -11.69 -8.94 -15.41
C TYR A 145 -11.96 -10.25 -16.16
N GLY A 146 -10.98 -10.80 -16.89
CA GLY A 146 -11.05 -12.13 -17.47
C GLY A 146 -10.84 -13.23 -16.43
N ASP A 147 -9.74 -13.16 -15.70
CA ASP A 147 -9.34 -14.15 -14.69
C ASP A 147 -9.92 -13.87 -13.28
N SER A 148 -10.37 -12.63 -13.05
CA SER A 148 -10.97 -12.09 -11.81
C SER A 148 -10.11 -12.31 -10.57
N TRP A 149 -8.90 -11.75 -10.57
CA TRP A 149 -7.98 -11.84 -9.43
C TRP A 149 -8.38 -10.87 -8.32
N GLU A 150 -9.21 -11.35 -7.39
CA GLU A 150 -9.62 -10.58 -6.21
C GLU A 150 -8.58 -10.58 -5.09
N HIS A 151 -8.35 -9.41 -4.52
CA HIS A 151 -7.52 -9.19 -3.34
C HIS A 151 -8.29 -8.47 -2.25
N LEU A 152 -8.01 -8.83 -1.01
CA LEU A 152 -8.36 -8.02 0.15
C LEU A 152 -7.13 -7.24 0.61
N VAL A 153 -7.25 -5.91 0.60
CA VAL A 153 -6.28 -4.97 1.16
C VAL A 153 -6.78 -4.54 2.54
N VAL A 154 -6.17 -5.07 3.60
CA VAL A 154 -6.59 -4.82 4.99
C VAL A 154 -5.58 -3.93 5.70
N LEU A 155 -6.05 -2.88 6.36
CA LEU A 155 -5.22 -2.03 7.22
C LEU A 155 -4.96 -2.73 8.57
N GLU A 156 -3.77 -3.28 8.76
CA GLU A 156 -3.42 -3.99 10.01
C GLU A 156 -2.88 -3.08 11.10
N ASP A 157 -2.19 -2.01 10.73
CA ASP A 157 -1.61 -1.08 11.70
C ASP A 157 -1.45 0.33 11.11
N ILE A 158 -1.50 1.34 11.99
CA ILE A 158 -1.25 2.74 11.64
C ILE A 158 -0.13 3.24 12.56
N GLN A 159 1.00 3.56 11.96
CA GLN A 159 2.18 4.06 12.67
C GLN A 159 2.36 5.55 12.37
N PRO A 160 2.86 6.35 13.33
CA PRO A 160 3.21 7.74 13.05
C PRO A 160 4.32 7.81 11.99
N HIS A 161 4.36 8.92 11.26
CA HIS A 161 5.48 9.24 10.35
C HIS A 161 6.83 9.04 11.05
N ARG A 162 7.81 8.49 10.32
CA ARG A 162 9.20 8.37 10.78
C ARG A 162 10.15 8.85 9.70
N ASP A 163 11.02 9.79 10.07
CA ASP A 163 12.05 10.30 9.15
C ASP A 163 13.07 9.20 8.81
N GLY A 164 13.49 9.16 7.54
CA GLY A 164 14.47 8.19 7.04
C GLY A 164 13.91 6.80 6.72
N VAL A 165 12.61 6.56 6.90
CA VAL A 165 11.95 5.36 6.38
C VAL A 165 11.69 5.53 4.89
N ILE A 166 12.15 4.57 4.10
CA ILE A 166 11.90 4.51 2.66
C ILE A 166 10.64 3.67 2.45
N LEU A 167 9.66 4.24 1.75
CA LEU A 167 8.37 3.62 1.45
C LEU A 167 8.14 3.70 -0.07
N PRO A 168 7.41 2.75 -0.68
CA PRO A 168 6.83 1.55 -0.06
C PRO A 168 7.88 0.49 0.27
N VAL A 169 7.58 -0.40 1.21
CA VAL A 169 8.46 -1.54 1.55
C VAL A 169 7.63 -2.75 1.96
N CYS A 170 7.92 -3.90 1.37
CA CYS A 170 7.38 -5.19 1.79
C CYS A 170 8.17 -5.69 3.00
N ILE A 171 7.48 -6.07 4.08
CA ILE A 171 8.10 -6.51 5.33
C ILE A 171 7.89 -7.99 5.62
N ASP A 172 6.93 -8.62 4.95
CA ASP A 172 6.64 -10.04 5.06
C ASP A 172 5.77 -10.50 3.88
N GLY A 173 5.70 -11.81 3.66
CA GLY A 173 4.89 -12.39 2.60
C GLY A 173 5.06 -13.89 2.50
N ALA A 174 4.17 -14.53 1.75
CA ALA A 174 4.29 -15.95 1.47
C ALA A 174 3.76 -16.29 0.08
N ARG A 175 4.39 -17.31 -0.51
CA ARG A 175 4.02 -17.99 -1.75
C ARG A 175 4.14 -17.13 -3.00
N HIS A 176 4.32 -17.82 -4.11
CA HIS A 176 4.44 -17.24 -5.44
C HIS A 176 3.04 -17.02 -5.99
N CYS A 177 2.75 -15.83 -6.49
CA CYS A 177 1.48 -15.54 -7.11
C CYS A 177 1.24 -16.37 -8.39
N PRO A 178 -0.03 -16.54 -8.78
CA PRO A 178 -0.37 -17.15 -10.05
C PRO A 178 0.31 -16.43 -11.22
N PRO A 179 0.81 -17.14 -12.24
CA PRO A 179 1.26 -16.51 -13.48
C PRO A 179 0.13 -15.73 -14.15
N GLU A 180 0.48 -14.69 -14.90
CA GLU A 180 -0.45 -14.00 -15.81
C GLU A 180 -1.16 -14.98 -16.75
N ASP A 181 -2.41 -14.67 -17.09
CA ASP A 181 -3.26 -15.43 -18.03
C ASP A 181 -3.43 -16.92 -17.68
N CYS A 182 -3.31 -17.32 -16.41
CA CYS A 182 -3.41 -18.73 -16.02
C CYS A 182 -4.85 -19.25 -15.86
N GLY A 183 -5.86 -18.40 -16.06
CA GLY A 183 -7.29 -18.77 -16.09
C GLY A 183 -8.00 -18.61 -14.74
N GLY A 184 -7.53 -17.68 -13.89
CA GLY A 184 -8.10 -17.40 -12.58
C GLY A 184 -7.81 -18.47 -11.53
N ALA A 185 -8.33 -18.25 -10.32
CA ALA A 185 -7.99 -19.04 -9.13
C ALA A 185 -8.25 -20.55 -9.28
N PHE A 186 -9.38 -20.92 -9.90
CA PHE A 186 -9.71 -22.34 -10.12
C PHE A 186 -8.72 -23.02 -11.07
N ALA A 187 -8.37 -22.38 -12.19
CA ALA A 187 -7.43 -22.95 -13.15
C ALA A 187 -6.02 -23.03 -12.57
N TYR A 188 -5.58 -22.01 -11.83
CA TYR A 188 -4.33 -22.04 -11.07
C TYR A 188 -4.27 -23.20 -10.08
N MET A 189 -5.32 -23.40 -9.30
CA MET A 189 -5.39 -24.52 -8.34
C MET A 189 -5.37 -25.88 -9.04
N ASN A 190 -6.03 -26.02 -10.19
CA ASN A 190 -5.94 -27.22 -11.01
C ASN A 190 -4.51 -27.42 -11.55
N MET A 191 -3.87 -26.35 -12.03
CA MET A 191 -2.50 -26.36 -12.52
C MET A 191 -1.54 -26.91 -11.46
N LEU A 192 -1.60 -26.41 -10.23
CA LEU A 192 -0.78 -26.91 -9.11
C LEU A 192 -1.03 -28.39 -8.82
N ASN A 193 -2.27 -28.85 -8.91
CA ASN A 193 -2.62 -30.25 -8.71
C ASN A 193 -2.06 -31.16 -9.80
N VAL A 194 -2.02 -30.69 -11.04
CA VAL A 194 -1.41 -31.39 -12.18
C VAL A 194 0.10 -31.45 -12.03
N LEU A 195 0.75 -30.34 -11.63
CA LEU A 195 2.22 -30.28 -11.45
C LEU A 195 2.74 -31.26 -10.39
N LYS A 196 1.93 -31.59 -9.38
CA LYS A 196 2.25 -32.63 -8.39
C LYS A 196 2.25 -34.06 -8.98
N LYS A 197 1.76 -34.26 -10.20
CA LYS A 197 1.54 -35.58 -10.83
C LYS A 197 2.22 -35.65 -12.21
N PRO A 198 3.52 -35.99 -12.29
CA PRO A 198 4.24 -36.06 -13.57
C PRO A 198 3.67 -37.02 -14.64
N LYS A 199 2.80 -37.95 -14.23
CA LYS A 199 2.10 -38.89 -15.13
C LYS A 199 0.71 -38.40 -15.57
N HIS A 200 0.25 -37.25 -15.09
CA HIS A 200 -1.04 -36.68 -15.48
C HIS A 200 -1.03 -36.35 -16.99
N PRO A 201 -2.12 -36.61 -17.74
CA PRO A 201 -2.17 -36.33 -19.17
C PRO A 201 -1.79 -34.89 -19.55
N GLU A 202 -2.19 -33.93 -18.71
CA GLU A 202 -1.95 -32.50 -18.93
C GLU A 202 -0.57 -32.00 -18.45
N TYR A 203 0.20 -32.82 -17.73
CA TYR A 203 1.46 -32.37 -17.09
C TYR A 203 2.44 -31.77 -18.10
N LYS A 204 2.61 -32.41 -19.26
CA LYS A 204 3.53 -31.94 -20.30
C LYS A 204 3.05 -30.62 -20.92
N HIS A 205 1.75 -30.46 -21.10
CA HIS A 205 1.18 -29.26 -21.66
C HIS A 205 1.39 -28.07 -20.72
N ILE A 206 1.02 -28.23 -19.45
CA ILE A 206 1.20 -27.19 -18.42
C ILE A 206 2.67 -26.82 -18.25
N LYS A 207 3.58 -27.79 -18.17
CA LYS A 207 5.01 -27.51 -18.05
C LYS A 207 5.55 -26.76 -19.28
N SER A 208 5.03 -27.05 -20.46
CA SER A 208 5.40 -26.33 -21.68
C SER A 208 4.86 -24.91 -21.68
N TRP A 209 3.62 -24.70 -21.22
CA TRP A 209 2.99 -23.39 -21.12
C TRP A 209 3.72 -22.48 -20.13
N LEU A 210 4.10 -23.01 -18.95
CA LEU A 210 4.89 -22.29 -17.95
C LEU A 210 6.28 -21.86 -18.43
N GLY A 211 6.80 -22.45 -19.52
CA GLY A 211 8.11 -22.12 -20.07
C GLY A 211 9.33 -22.47 -19.17
N GLY A 212 9.11 -22.98 -17.96
CA GLY A 212 10.16 -23.22 -16.98
C GLY A 212 9.66 -23.92 -15.71
N PRO A 213 10.55 -24.13 -14.72
CA PRO A 213 10.13 -24.60 -13.40
C PRO A 213 9.26 -23.52 -12.71
N PHE A 214 8.19 -23.96 -12.06
CA PHE A 214 7.34 -23.10 -11.24
C PHE A 214 7.31 -23.66 -9.81
N ASP A 215 7.76 -22.86 -8.85
CA ASP A 215 7.63 -23.14 -7.43
C ASP A 215 6.57 -22.23 -6.82
N ALA A 216 5.44 -22.83 -6.39
CA ALA A 216 4.32 -22.11 -5.81
C ALA A 216 4.61 -21.58 -4.40
N GLU A 217 5.63 -22.11 -3.72
CA GLU A 217 5.98 -21.68 -2.36
C GLU A 217 7.06 -20.60 -2.34
N ALA A 218 7.70 -20.32 -3.48
CA ALA A 218 8.75 -19.34 -3.58
C ALA A 218 8.24 -17.92 -3.28
N PHE A 219 8.98 -17.17 -2.48
CA PHE A 219 8.77 -15.75 -2.26
C PHE A 219 10.09 -15.12 -1.82
N ASP A 220 10.58 -14.12 -2.55
CA ASP A 220 11.79 -13.38 -2.23
C ASP A 220 11.45 -11.95 -1.81
N LEU A 221 11.59 -11.70 -0.51
CA LEU A 221 11.33 -10.39 0.10
C LEU A 221 12.31 -9.31 -0.39
N TYR A 222 13.56 -9.69 -0.67
CA TYR A 222 14.59 -8.74 -1.11
C TYR A 222 14.35 -8.33 -2.55
N GLU A 223 14.04 -9.29 -3.43
CA GLU A 223 13.71 -9.01 -4.83
C GLU A 223 12.51 -8.06 -4.95
N VAL A 224 11.42 -8.33 -4.23
CA VAL A 224 10.25 -7.44 -4.22
C VAL A 224 10.62 -6.04 -3.75
N ASN A 225 11.44 -5.92 -2.70
CA ASN A 225 11.86 -4.62 -2.20
C ASN A 225 12.78 -3.89 -3.17
N ASP A 226 13.70 -4.60 -3.82
CA ASP A 226 14.60 -4.03 -4.84
C ASP A 226 13.78 -3.47 -6.01
N LEU A 227 12.72 -4.16 -6.45
CA LEU A 227 11.79 -3.67 -7.47
C LEU A 227 10.99 -2.44 -6.99
N LEU A 228 10.42 -2.49 -5.78
CA LEU A 228 9.65 -1.38 -5.22
C LEU A 228 10.46 -0.07 -5.08
N GLN A 229 11.79 -0.14 -5.03
CA GLN A 229 12.67 1.04 -5.01
C GLN A 229 13.03 1.59 -6.38
N GLN A 230 12.64 0.92 -7.47
CA GLN A 230 12.87 1.41 -8.82
C GLN A 230 11.83 2.49 -9.20
N PRO A 231 12.10 3.29 -10.25
CA PRO A 231 11.08 4.18 -10.82
C PRO A 231 9.79 3.42 -11.09
N ASN A 232 8.64 4.06 -10.84
CA ASN A 232 7.30 3.46 -10.96
C ASN A 232 7.14 2.13 -10.22
N PHE A 233 7.86 1.98 -9.11
CA PHE A 233 7.86 0.77 -8.27
C PHE A 233 8.27 -0.49 -9.03
N GLY A 234 9.09 -0.37 -10.08
CA GLY A 234 9.59 -1.50 -10.85
C GLY A 234 8.67 -2.01 -11.95
N LEU A 235 7.51 -1.38 -12.17
CA LEU A 235 6.71 -1.66 -13.36
C LEU A 235 7.34 -1.02 -14.59
N LEU A 236 7.44 -1.80 -15.66
CA LEU A 236 7.87 -1.31 -16.96
C LEU A 236 6.76 -0.43 -17.54
N GLU A 237 7.04 0.85 -17.75
CA GLU A 237 6.24 1.66 -18.65
C GLU A 237 6.50 1.17 -20.07
N TRP A 238 5.45 0.75 -20.77
CA TRP A 238 5.53 0.61 -22.21
C TRP A 238 5.69 2.02 -22.76
N GLU A 239 6.89 2.37 -23.26
CA GLU A 239 7.06 3.63 -24.00
C GLU A 239 6.11 3.61 -25.21
N ASP A 240 5.17 4.58 -25.23
CA ASP A 240 4.18 4.80 -26.30
C ASP A 240 4.80 4.90 -27.71
#